data_AF-M4ESU9-F1
#
_entry.id   AF-M4ESU9-F1
#
_cell.length_a   1.000
_cell.length_b   1.000
_cell.length_c   1.000
_cell.angle_alpha   90.00
_cell.angle_beta   90.00
_cell.angle_gamma   90.00
#
_symmetry.space_group_name_H-M   'P 1'
#
loop_
_entity.id
_entity.type
_entity.pdbx_description
1 polymer ?
#
loop_
_entity_poly.entity_id
_entity_poly.type
_entity_poly.pdbx_seq_one_letter_code
_entity_poly.pdbx_strand_id
1 'polypeptide(L)'
;MVSQNVVVSDANTGIITVSNSSVFAPSAQKPPTVPGHISISKKKLLKNLELSGAQSQRLNSWVDSMRASSPTHLKSLSSLSSEDELNSWLKRHPSALDMFERIIEASRGKQIVMFLDYDGTLSPIVADPDRAFITSKMRRTVKKLAKSFPTSIVTGRCIDKVYSFVKLAELYYAGSHGMDIKGPTKGFSRYNKDKPSVLYQPAGDFLPMIDEVFKQLVEKTKSTPGAKVENNKFCLSVHFRCVDEKKWSDLALKVRSVVKNYPTLKLSQGRKVFEIRPMIKWDKGKALEFLLESLGFENSNDVFPIYIGDDRTDEDAFKLLQERGQGFGILVSKFPKDTNASYSLQDPPEASTYTYIQTSYAYMHVHTVYLYKYNDIIV
;
A
#
# COMPACT_ATOMS: atom_id res chain seq x y z
N MET A 1 34.42 -36.00 -0.18
CA MET A 1 35.21 -35.82 -1.41
C MET A 1 34.72 -34.53 -2.05
N VAL A 2 35.50 -33.45 -1.93
CA VAL A 2 36.39 -32.89 -2.97
C VAL A 2 35.65 -32.00 -3.96
N SER A 3 35.99 -30.73 -3.83
CA SER A 3 35.76 -29.54 -4.65
C SER A 3 35.82 -29.70 -6.17
N GLN A 4 35.23 -28.74 -6.90
CA GLN A 4 36.02 -27.91 -7.83
C GLN A 4 35.36 -26.55 -8.15
N ASN A 5 36.14 -25.48 -8.00
CA ASN A 5 35.90 -24.17 -8.61
C ASN A 5 36.54 -24.17 -10.01
N VAL A 6 36.01 -23.38 -10.95
CA VAL A 6 36.79 -22.87 -12.08
C VAL A 6 36.50 -21.39 -12.28
N VAL A 7 37.56 -20.59 -12.19
CA VAL A 7 37.65 -19.20 -12.67
C VAL A 7 38.66 -19.23 -13.82
N VAL A 8 38.37 -18.59 -14.95
CA VAL A 8 39.39 -18.19 -15.94
C VAL A 8 39.05 -16.79 -16.48
N SER A 9 40.10 -16.02 -16.74
CA SER A 9 40.14 -14.59 -17.06
C SER A 9 40.52 -14.28 -18.51
N ASP A 10 40.24 -13.04 -18.94
CA ASP A 10 40.96 -12.16 -19.88
C ASP A 10 41.77 -12.71 -21.09
N ALA A 11 41.59 -12.07 -22.25
CA ALA A 11 42.70 -11.36 -22.94
C ALA A 11 42.25 -10.46 -24.11
N ASN A 12 43.03 -9.39 -24.34
CA ASN A 12 42.93 -8.43 -25.44
C ASN A 12 43.08 -9.01 -26.85
N THR A 13 42.57 -8.28 -27.85
CA THR A 13 43.31 -8.02 -29.11
C THR A 13 42.88 -6.68 -29.69
N GLY A 14 43.83 -5.88 -30.20
CA GLY A 14 43.57 -4.58 -30.83
C GLY A 14 43.94 -4.60 -32.31
N ILE A 15 43.43 -3.62 -33.07
CA ILE A 15 43.84 -3.35 -34.45
C ILE A 15 44.08 -1.84 -34.62
N ILE A 16 45.19 -1.50 -35.29
CA ILE A 16 45.60 -0.15 -35.67
C ILE A 16 45.39 0.01 -37.18
N THR A 17 44.85 1.15 -37.64
CA THR A 17 44.99 1.59 -39.05
C THR A 17 45.11 3.10 -39.19
N VAL A 18 45.78 3.51 -40.28
CA VAL A 18 46.29 4.85 -40.63
C VAL A 18 46.18 4.99 -42.16
N SER A 19 46.06 6.14 -42.83
CA SER A 19 46.21 7.56 -42.43
C SER A 19 45.27 8.46 -43.26
N ASN A 20 45.13 9.76 -42.93
CA ASN A 20 45.68 10.80 -43.81
C ASN A 20 45.51 12.26 -43.34
N SER A 21 46.39 13.10 -43.89
CA SER A 21 46.63 14.51 -43.58
C SER A 21 45.94 15.49 -44.55
N SER A 22 45.65 16.69 -44.08
CA SER A 22 45.88 17.92 -44.87
C SER A 22 46.17 19.11 -43.95
N VAL A 23 46.91 20.08 -44.47
CA VAL A 23 47.53 21.21 -43.75
C VAL A 23 47.06 22.51 -44.37
N PHE A 24 46.79 23.56 -43.57
CA PHE A 24 47.13 24.96 -43.91
C PHE A 24 46.97 25.88 -42.68
N ALA A 25 47.89 26.84 -42.54
CA ALA A 25 47.89 27.98 -41.60
C ALA A 25 47.88 29.31 -42.44
N PRO A 26 47.96 30.57 -41.93
CA PRO A 26 48.69 31.00 -40.71
C PRO A 26 48.15 32.22 -39.88
N SER A 27 48.71 32.35 -38.66
CA SER A 27 49.15 33.57 -37.93
C SER A 27 48.44 34.94 -38.03
N ALA A 28 48.07 35.51 -36.86
CA ALA A 28 48.26 36.95 -36.55
C ALA A 28 48.39 37.27 -35.02
N GLN A 29 49.54 37.86 -34.69
CA GLN A 29 50.05 38.66 -33.54
C GLN A 29 49.18 39.12 -32.32
N LYS A 30 49.87 39.34 -31.17
CA LYS A 30 49.46 40.09 -29.93
C LYS A 30 50.21 41.44 -29.83
N PRO A 31 49.78 42.40 -28.98
CA PRO A 31 50.59 42.77 -27.78
C PRO A 31 49.72 43.11 -26.50
N PRO A 32 50.09 43.95 -25.47
CA PRO A 32 50.40 43.41 -24.12
C PRO A 32 49.79 44.11 -22.86
N THR A 33 49.77 43.40 -21.69
CA THR A 33 49.83 43.84 -20.23
C THR A 33 48.99 45.05 -19.69
N VAL A 34 48.58 45.25 -18.41
CA VAL A 34 48.99 44.79 -17.05
C VAL A 34 47.70 44.57 -16.13
N PRO A 35 47.63 44.68 -14.75
CA PRO A 35 47.18 43.56 -13.91
C PRO A 35 45.84 43.69 -13.14
N GLY A 36 45.37 42.55 -12.60
CA GLY A 36 44.73 42.49 -11.27
C GLY A 36 43.21 42.28 -11.19
N HIS A 37 42.79 41.06 -10.81
CA HIS A 37 41.72 40.81 -9.83
C HIS A 37 41.61 39.32 -9.50
N ILE A 38 41.49 38.96 -8.22
CA ILE A 38 41.22 37.57 -7.80
C ILE A 38 39.75 37.25 -8.12
N SER A 39 39.53 36.53 -9.22
CA SER A 39 38.19 36.09 -9.64
C SER A 39 37.79 34.81 -8.91
N ILE A 40 37.04 34.96 -7.81
CA ILE A 40 36.27 33.83 -7.25
C ILE A 40 35.27 33.40 -8.32
N SER A 41 35.47 32.21 -8.87
CA SER A 41 34.84 31.79 -10.13
C SER A 41 33.30 31.78 -10.04
N LYS A 42 32.65 32.80 -10.62
CA LYS A 42 31.19 32.95 -10.71
C LYS A 42 30.50 31.69 -11.25
N LYS A 43 31.17 30.89 -12.09
CA LYS A 43 30.66 29.61 -12.59
C LYS A 43 30.39 28.58 -11.49
N LYS A 44 31.12 28.58 -10.37
CA LYS A 44 30.86 27.66 -9.23
C LYS A 44 29.66 28.13 -8.39
N LEU A 45 29.47 29.45 -8.27
CA LEU A 45 28.34 30.05 -7.55
C LEU A 45 27.02 29.88 -8.33
N LEU A 46 27.03 30.15 -9.64
CA LEU A 46 25.86 30.01 -10.50
C LEU A 46 25.41 28.55 -10.62
N LYS A 47 26.33 27.59 -10.75
CA LYS A 47 25.98 26.17 -10.78
C LYS A 47 25.37 25.69 -9.46
N ASN A 48 25.82 26.22 -8.32
CA ASN A 48 25.19 25.97 -7.02
C ASN A 48 23.80 26.64 -6.90
N LEU A 49 23.63 27.86 -7.44
CA LEU A 49 22.33 28.54 -7.48
C LEU A 49 21.31 27.79 -8.35
N GLU A 50 21.68 27.33 -9.55
CA GLU A 50 20.83 26.52 -10.42
C GLU A 50 20.51 25.15 -9.80
N LEU A 51 21.50 24.47 -9.20
CA LEU A 51 21.26 23.23 -8.46
C LEU A 51 20.35 23.44 -7.25
N SER A 52 20.49 24.56 -6.54
CA SER A 52 19.61 24.93 -5.41
C SER A 52 18.21 25.30 -5.87
N GLY A 53 18.06 25.96 -7.02
CA GLY A 53 16.77 26.29 -7.63
C GLY A 53 16.01 25.05 -8.09
N ALA A 54 16.69 24.12 -8.77
CA ALA A 54 16.12 22.84 -9.17
C ALA A 54 15.81 21.92 -7.97
N GLN A 55 16.61 21.97 -6.90
CA GLN A 55 16.27 21.29 -5.64
C GLN A 55 15.08 21.96 -4.93
N SER A 56 15.03 23.29 -4.88
CA SER A 56 13.94 24.07 -4.28
C SER A 56 12.61 23.83 -5.01
N GLN A 57 12.58 23.86 -6.34
CA GLN A 57 11.39 23.53 -7.13
C GLN A 57 10.94 22.08 -6.90
N ARG A 58 11.87 21.11 -6.84
CA ARG A 58 11.57 19.71 -6.51
C ARG A 58 11.13 19.49 -5.06
N LEU A 59 11.54 20.36 -4.14
CA LEU A 59 11.09 20.35 -2.75
C LEU A 59 9.69 20.94 -2.63
N ASN A 60 9.42 22.06 -3.31
CA ASN A 60 8.10 22.70 -3.33
C ASN A 60 7.04 21.75 -3.93
N SER A 61 7.29 21.18 -5.11
CA SER A 61 6.34 20.21 -5.71
C SER A 61 6.15 18.95 -4.86
N TRP A 62 7.16 18.58 -4.05
CA TRP A 62 7.02 17.49 -3.09
C TRP A 62 6.20 17.89 -1.86
N VAL A 63 6.37 19.11 -1.33
CA VAL A 63 5.51 19.66 -0.25
C VAL A 63 4.08 19.82 -0.73
N ASP A 64 3.85 20.22 -1.97
CA ASP A 64 2.52 20.27 -2.57
C ASP A 64 1.91 18.87 -2.73
N SER A 65 2.72 17.85 -3.03
CA SER A 65 2.29 16.45 -2.93
C SER A 65 1.95 16.04 -1.49
N MET A 66 2.71 16.50 -0.48
CA MET A 66 2.37 16.28 0.94
C MET A 66 1.03 16.95 1.31
N ARG A 67 0.77 18.17 0.82
CA ARG A 67 -0.53 18.87 0.96
C ARG A 67 -1.66 18.12 0.28
N ALA A 68 -1.48 17.65 -0.95
CA ALA A 68 -2.48 16.86 -1.67
C ALA A 68 -2.82 15.55 -0.95
N SER A 69 -1.84 14.91 -0.29
CA SER A 69 -2.08 13.73 0.57
C SER A 69 -2.75 14.03 1.92
N SER A 70 -3.06 15.29 2.23
CA SER A 70 -3.73 15.71 3.45
C SER A 70 -5.26 15.57 3.33
N PRO A 71 -5.94 14.84 4.24
CA PRO A 71 -7.40 14.82 4.28
C PRO A 71 -8.05 16.21 4.42
N THR A 72 -7.31 17.20 4.92
CA THR A 72 -7.78 18.59 5.05
C THR A 72 -7.89 19.30 3.69
N HIS A 73 -7.08 18.93 2.69
CA HIS A 73 -7.06 19.60 1.39
C HIS A 73 -8.23 19.18 0.48
N LEU A 74 -8.74 17.95 0.66
CA LEU A 74 -9.95 17.48 -0.05
C LEU A 74 -11.19 18.34 0.27
N LYS A 75 -11.25 18.95 1.47
CA LYS A 75 -12.33 19.88 1.85
C LYS A 75 -12.35 21.20 1.06
N SER A 76 -11.24 21.60 0.41
CA SER A 76 -11.20 22.85 -0.37
C SER A 76 -11.26 22.64 -1.89
N LEU A 77 -11.23 21.39 -2.36
CA LEU A 77 -11.49 21.03 -3.76
C LEU A 77 -12.98 20.67 -3.98
N SER A 78 -13.66 20.19 -2.94
CA SER A 78 -15.09 19.83 -3.00
C SER A 78 -16.08 20.99 -3.13
N SER A 79 -15.61 22.23 -3.31
CA SER A 79 -16.46 23.38 -3.64
C SER A 79 -16.53 23.68 -5.15
N LEU A 80 -15.84 22.90 -6.00
CA LEU A 80 -15.76 23.13 -7.45
C LEU A 80 -15.86 21.87 -8.33
N SER A 81 -15.97 20.66 -7.78
CA SER A 81 -16.43 19.49 -8.56
C SER A 81 -17.93 19.64 -8.82
N SER A 82 -18.36 19.63 -10.08
CA SER A 82 -19.77 19.79 -10.41
C SER A 82 -20.60 18.62 -9.88
N GLU A 83 -21.87 18.89 -9.58
CA GLU A 83 -22.83 17.86 -9.13
C GLU A 83 -22.93 16.71 -10.17
N ASP A 84 -22.74 17.03 -11.45
CA ASP A 84 -22.63 16.09 -12.57
C ASP A 84 -21.42 15.15 -12.48
N GLU A 85 -20.24 15.62 -12.03
CA GLU A 85 -19.07 14.76 -11.84
C GLU A 85 -19.30 13.72 -10.74
N LEU A 86 -19.90 14.15 -9.62
CA LEU A 86 -20.29 13.25 -8.52
C LEU A 86 -21.35 12.24 -9.00
N ASN A 87 -22.39 12.70 -9.70
CA ASN A 87 -23.43 11.83 -10.26
C ASN A 87 -22.87 10.84 -11.31
N SER A 88 -21.93 11.28 -12.15
CA SER A 88 -21.22 10.43 -13.12
C SER A 88 -20.35 9.38 -12.42
N TRP A 89 -19.68 9.77 -11.33
CA TRP A 89 -18.87 8.86 -10.53
C TRP A 89 -19.73 7.81 -9.80
N LEU A 90 -20.83 8.22 -9.16
CA LEU A 90 -21.77 7.31 -8.49
C LEU A 90 -22.43 6.32 -9.45
N LYS A 91 -22.68 6.70 -10.71
CA LYS A 91 -23.15 5.77 -11.76
C LYS A 91 -22.12 4.68 -12.11
N ARG A 92 -20.82 4.99 -12.02
CA ARG A 92 -19.72 4.04 -12.28
C ARG A 92 -19.37 3.19 -11.07
N HIS A 93 -19.49 3.75 -9.86
CA HIS A 93 -19.12 3.11 -8.60
C HIS A 93 -20.28 3.19 -7.60
N PRO A 94 -21.44 2.56 -7.88
CA PRO A 94 -22.64 2.68 -7.06
C PRO A 94 -22.45 2.11 -5.65
N SER A 95 -23.31 2.54 -4.72
CA SER A 95 -23.34 2.06 -3.33
C SER A 95 -23.43 0.53 -3.27
N ALA A 96 -22.49 -0.12 -2.57
CA ALA A 96 -22.52 -1.58 -2.37
C ALA A 96 -23.69 -2.02 -1.46
N LEU A 97 -24.29 -1.10 -0.70
CA LEU A 97 -25.51 -1.35 0.08
C LEU A 97 -26.73 -1.40 -0.84
N ASP A 98 -26.86 -0.42 -1.74
CA ASP A 98 -27.99 -0.31 -2.67
C ASP A 98 -27.95 -1.43 -3.72
N MET A 99 -26.74 -1.86 -4.08
CA MET A 99 -26.50 -2.93 -5.05
C MET A 99 -26.40 -4.32 -4.41
N PHE A 100 -26.71 -4.47 -3.12
CA PHE A 100 -26.46 -5.70 -2.35
C PHE A 100 -27.13 -6.94 -2.97
N GLU A 101 -28.39 -6.84 -3.42
CA GLU A 101 -29.10 -7.97 -4.04
C GLU A 101 -28.41 -8.45 -5.33
N ARG A 102 -27.95 -7.51 -6.17
CA ARG A 102 -27.21 -7.82 -7.41
C ARG A 102 -25.84 -8.43 -7.13
N ILE A 103 -25.15 -7.94 -6.10
CA ILE A 103 -23.89 -8.50 -5.59
C ILE A 103 -24.08 -9.95 -5.16
N ILE A 104 -25.14 -10.21 -4.40
CA ILE A 104 -25.50 -11.53 -3.92
C ILE A 104 -25.82 -12.47 -5.08
N GLU A 105 -26.61 -12.03 -6.05
CA GLU A 105 -26.92 -12.81 -7.25
C GLU A 105 -25.66 -13.22 -8.02
N ALA A 106 -24.72 -12.29 -8.22
CA ALA A 106 -23.44 -12.56 -8.89
C ALA A 106 -22.50 -13.53 -8.12
N SER A 107 -22.72 -13.65 -6.80
CA SER A 107 -22.02 -14.59 -5.90
C SER A 107 -22.69 -15.97 -5.78
N ARG A 108 -23.90 -16.15 -6.36
CA ARG A 108 -24.64 -17.41 -6.24
C ARG A 108 -23.85 -18.60 -6.78
N GLY A 109 -23.83 -19.69 -6.01
CA GLY A 109 -23.08 -20.90 -6.32
C GLY A 109 -21.57 -20.83 -6.03
N LYS A 110 -21.03 -19.67 -5.66
CA LYS A 110 -19.60 -19.46 -5.42
C LYS A 110 -19.27 -19.31 -3.93
N GLN A 111 -18.05 -19.68 -3.56
CA GLN A 111 -17.47 -19.43 -2.26
C GLN A 111 -17.06 -17.96 -2.13
N ILE A 112 -17.73 -17.22 -1.25
CA ILE A 112 -17.34 -15.84 -0.93
C ILE A 112 -16.10 -15.86 -0.03
N VAL A 113 -15.11 -15.02 -0.35
CA VAL A 113 -13.89 -14.79 0.45
C VAL A 113 -13.76 -13.30 0.71
N MET A 114 -13.60 -12.91 1.97
CA MET A 114 -13.63 -11.51 2.39
C MET A 114 -12.22 -10.99 2.67
N PHE A 115 -11.89 -9.84 2.09
CA PHE A 115 -10.65 -9.11 2.34
C PHE A 115 -10.98 -7.69 2.81
N LEU A 116 -10.37 -7.27 3.92
CA LEU A 116 -10.73 -6.02 4.59
C LEU A 116 -9.45 -5.23 4.90
N ASP A 117 -9.32 -4.01 4.40
CA ASP A 117 -8.35 -3.05 4.94
C ASP A 117 -8.73 -2.62 6.38
N TYR A 118 -7.81 -1.99 7.10
CA TYR A 118 -8.00 -1.55 8.47
C TYR A 118 -8.25 -0.04 8.65
N ASP A 119 -7.39 0.84 8.13
CA ASP A 119 -7.26 2.25 8.56
C ASP A 119 -7.97 3.25 7.64
N GLY A 120 -9.28 3.38 7.84
CA GLY A 120 -10.18 4.09 6.92
C GLY A 120 -11.30 3.19 6.42
N THR A 121 -11.14 1.88 6.61
CA THR A 121 -12.14 0.84 6.28
C THR A 121 -12.82 0.26 7.52
N LEU A 122 -12.08 -0.40 8.43
CA LEU A 122 -12.65 -0.99 9.64
C LEU A 122 -12.61 -0.05 10.86
N SER A 123 -11.56 0.77 10.94
CA SER A 123 -11.36 1.84 11.92
C SER A 123 -11.44 3.20 11.22
N PRO A 124 -11.95 4.27 11.88
CA PRO A 124 -11.78 5.62 11.37
C PRO A 124 -10.29 6.02 11.34
N ILE A 125 -9.95 6.96 10.44
CA ILE A 125 -8.63 7.57 10.37
C ILE A 125 -8.45 8.55 11.53
N VAL A 126 -7.55 8.22 12.45
CA VAL A 126 -7.28 8.98 13.69
C VAL A 126 -5.96 9.75 13.63
N ALA A 127 -5.79 10.75 14.50
CA ALA A 127 -4.54 11.53 14.57
C ALA A 127 -3.36 10.71 15.14
N ASP A 128 -3.61 9.93 16.19
CA ASP A 128 -2.64 9.03 16.80
C ASP A 128 -2.86 7.60 16.28
N PRO A 129 -1.90 7.00 15.54
CA PRO A 129 -2.04 5.66 15.00
C PRO A 129 -2.14 4.56 16.06
N ASP A 130 -1.87 4.83 17.34
CA ASP A 130 -2.04 3.87 18.44
C ASP A 130 -3.47 3.81 18.96
N ARG A 131 -4.35 4.72 18.50
CA ARG A 131 -5.76 4.84 18.92
C ARG A 131 -6.77 4.47 17.84
N ALA A 132 -6.31 3.83 16.76
CA ALA A 132 -7.14 3.37 15.64
C ALA A 132 -7.92 2.09 16.02
N PHE A 133 -8.80 2.17 17.01
CA PHE A 133 -9.56 1.02 17.49
C PHE A 133 -10.86 0.80 16.70
N ILE A 134 -11.11 -0.45 16.28
CA ILE A 134 -12.44 -0.85 15.82
C ILE A 134 -13.46 -0.84 16.96
N THR A 135 -14.69 -0.44 16.66
CA THR A 135 -15.80 -0.45 17.62
C THR A 135 -16.17 -1.87 18.05
N SER A 136 -16.78 -2.03 19.23
CA SER A 136 -17.32 -3.31 19.70
C SER A 136 -18.41 -3.87 18.77
N LYS A 137 -19.15 -3.01 18.04
CA LYS A 137 -20.10 -3.43 17.00
C LYS A 137 -19.35 -4.03 15.81
N MET A 138 -18.38 -3.30 15.24
CA MET A 138 -17.55 -3.76 14.12
C MET A 138 -16.86 -5.09 14.43
N ARG A 139 -16.21 -5.20 15.60
CA ARG A 139 -15.53 -6.43 16.05
C ARG A 139 -16.47 -7.64 16.07
N ARG A 140 -17.70 -7.47 16.58
CA ARG A 140 -18.72 -8.55 16.58
C ARG A 140 -19.17 -8.90 15.17
N THR A 141 -19.31 -7.91 14.27
CA THR A 141 -19.64 -8.14 12.87
C THR A 141 -18.55 -8.94 12.16
N VAL A 142 -17.29 -8.49 12.20
CA VAL A 142 -16.15 -9.20 11.58
C VAL A 142 -15.98 -10.62 12.16
N LYS A 143 -16.18 -10.80 13.48
CA LYS A 143 -16.20 -12.12 14.13
C LYS A 143 -17.28 -13.06 13.60
N LYS A 144 -18.47 -12.54 13.26
CA LYS A 144 -19.52 -13.35 12.64
C LYS A 144 -19.22 -13.62 11.16
N LEU A 145 -18.73 -12.62 10.42
CA LEU A 145 -18.31 -12.77 9.03
C LEU A 145 -17.29 -13.90 8.86
N ALA A 146 -16.25 -13.92 9.71
CA ALA A 146 -15.20 -14.93 9.75
C ALA A 146 -15.69 -16.36 10.06
N LYS A 147 -16.87 -16.53 10.65
CA LYS A 147 -17.51 -17.85 10.84
C LYS A 147 -18.26 -18.31 9.59
N SER A 148 -18.79 -17.36 8.83
CA SER A 148 -19.52 -17.61 7.57
C SER A 148 -18.56 -17.84 6.40
N PHE A 149 -17.53 -17.01 6.28
CA PHE A 149 -16.64 -16.92 5.12
C PHE A 149 -15.16 -16.83 5.56
N PRO A 150 -14.20 -17.40 4.79
CA PRO A 150 -12.79 -17.10 4.98
C PRO A 150 -12.59 -15.57 4.91
N THR A 151 -12.01 -14.99 5.96
CA THR A 151 -11.89 -13.53 6.12
C THR A 151 -10.47 -13.14 6.48
N SER A 152 -9.94 -12.15 5.77
CA SER A 152 -8.58 -11.64 5.91
C SER A 152 -8.59 -10.14 6.21
N ILE A 153 -7.73 -9.69 7.14
CA ILE A 153 -7.39 -8.26 7.27
C ILE A 153 -6.07 -8.00 6.55
N VAL A 154 -6.07 -7.06 5.59
CA VAL A 154 -4.92 -6.74 4.73
C VAL A 154 -4.53 -5.28 4.94
N THR A 155 -3.45 -5.02 5.68
CA THR A 155 -3.14 -3.69 6.24
C THR A 155 -1.66 -3.31 6.10
N GLY A 156 -1.36 -2.00 6.10
CA GLY A 156 0.00 -1.48 6.20
C GLY A 156 0.66 -1.72 7.57
N ARG A 157 -0.12 -1.98 8.62
CA ARG A 157 0.38 -2.23 9.98
C ARG A 157 1.03 -3.60 10.13
N CYS A 158 1.96 -3.78 11.07
CA CYS A 158 2.40 -5.12 11.45
C CYS A 158 1.27 -5.94 12.07
N ILE A 159 1.34 -7.28 11.95
CA ILE A 159 0.30 -8.21 12.44
C ILE A 159 0.02 -7.99 13.94
N ASP A 160 1.06 -7.89 14.77
CA ASP A 160 0.91 -7.80 16.22
C ASP A 160 0.11 -6.56 16.64
N LYS A 161 0.33 -5.43 15.95
CA LYS A 161 -0.38 -4.18 16.22
C LYS A 161 -1.86 -4.27 15.83
N VAL A 162 -2.17 -4.68 14.59
CA VAL A 162 -3.58 -4.82 14.16
C VAL A 162 -4.30 -5.91 14.97
N TYR A 163 -3.62 -7.00 15.33
CA TYR A 163 -4.16 -8.03 16.21
C TYR A 163 -4.45 -7.50 17.61
N SER A 164 -3.58 -6.65 18.18
CA SER A 164 -3.82 -6.00 19.48
C SER A 164 -5.11 -5.18 19.50
N PHE A 165 -5.47 -4.57 18.36
CA PHE A 165 -6.72 -3.83 18.22
C PHE A 165 -7.91 -4.75 17.95
N VAL A 166 -7.79 -5.73 17.04
CA VAL A 166 -8.89 -6.58 16.55
C VAL A 166 -9.22 -7.76 17.47
N LYS A 167 -8.20 -8.43 18.01
CA LYS A 167 -8.28 -9.58 18.94
C LYS A 167 -9.22 -10.70 18.47
N LEU A 168 -9.17 -11.06 17.18
CA LEU A 168 -9.89 -12.19 16.59
C LEU A 168 -8.88 -13.22 16.06
N ALA A 169 -9.01 -14.47 16.49
CA ALA A 169 -8.08 -15.57 16.18
C ALA A 169 -8.52 -16.40 14.95
N GLU A 170 -9.75 -16.18 14.51
CA GLU A 170 -10.43 -16.77 13.35
C GLU A 170 -10.15 -16.07 12.02
N LEU A 171 -9.32 -15.02 12.03
CA LEU A 171 -8.96 -14.24 10.83
C LEU A 171 -7.58 -14.63 10.29
N TYR A 172 -7.43 -14.52 8.97
CA TYR A 172 -6.13 -14.34 8.34
C TYR A 172 -5.69 -12.88 8.53
N TYR A 173 -4.38 -12.65 8.72
CA TYR A 173 -3.80 -11.32 8.81
C TYR A 173 -2.66 -11.20 7.80
N ALA A 174 -2.75 -10.20 6.92
CA ALA A 174 -1.72 -9.79 5.98
C ALA A 174 -1.26 -8.38 6.36
N GLY A 175 -0.30 -8.31 7.29
CA GLY A 175 0.30 -7.08 7.75
C GLY A 175 1.43 -6.59 6.84
N SER A 176 1.95 -5.40 7.13
CA SER A 176 3.09 -4.79 6.43
C SER A 176 2.86 -4.64 4.92
N HIS A 177 1.65 -4.21 4.52
CA HIS A 177 1.17 -4.20 3.13
C HIS A 177 1.17 -5.59 2.47
N GLY A 178 0.94 -6.63 3.28
CA GLY A 178 0.91 -8.02 2.86
C GLY A 178 2.25 -8.74 2.84
N MET A 179 3.35 -8.11 3.29
CA MET A 179 4.66 -8.77 3.41
C MET A 179 4.82 -9.63 4.69
N ASP A 180 3.84 -9.61 5.59
CA ASP A 180 3.74 -10.53 6.73
C ASP A 180 2.36 -11.17 6.71
N ILE A 181 2.24 -12.43 6.32
CA ILE A 181 0.95 -13.14 6.24
C ILE A 181 0.92 -14.27 7.27
N LYS A 182 -0.16 -14.32 8.06
CA LYS A 182 -0.42 -15.36 9.07
C LYS A 182 -1.87 -15.83 9.00
N GLY A 183 -2.06 -17.15 8.98
CA GLY A 183 -3.37 -17.80 9.04
C GLY A 183 -4.03 -17.75 10.42
N PRO A 184 -5.31 -18.12 10.51
CA PRO A 184 -6.06 -18.17 11.76
C PRO A 184 -5.45 -19.19 12.72
N THR A 185 -5.42 -18.84 14.01
CA THR A 185 -4.94 -19.72 15.10
C THR A 185 -6.08 -20.47 15.79
N LYS A 186 -7.34 -20.06 15.56
CA LYS A 186 -8.54 -20.77 16.03
C LYS A 186 -9.65 -20.69 14.99
N GLY A 187 -9.99 -21.83 14.39
CA GLY A 187 -11.26 -22.04 13.69
C GLY A 187 -11.46 -21.29 12.36
N PHE A 188 -11.09 -21.94 11.26
CA PHE A 188 -11.96 -22.05 10.06
C PHE A 188 -11.72 -23.41 9.37
N SER A 189 -11.72 -24.49 10.16
CA SER A 189 -11.47 -25.84 9.63
C SER A 189 -12.73 -26.49 9.05
N ARG A 190 -13.28 -25.89 7.99
CA ARG A 190 -14.17 -26.59 7.04
C ARG A 190 -13.42 -27.12 5.81
N TYR A 191 -12.22 -26.61 5.53
CA TYR A 191 -11.48 -26.85 4.27
C TYR A 191 -10.14 -27.59 4.39
N ASN A 192 -9.70 -27.92 5.61
CA ASN A 192 -8.75 -29.00 5.96
C ASN A 192 -8.43 -28.88 7.46
N LYS A 193 -8.34 -30.01 8.20
CA LYS A 193 -7.76 -30.02 9.55
C LYS A 193 -6.23 -30.12 9.53
N ASP A 194 -5.70 -30.60 8.41
CA ASP A 194 -4.31 -31.08 8.29
C ASP A 194 -3.40 -30.15 7.48
N LYS A 195 -3.91 -28.99 7.03
CA LYS A 195 -3.06 -27.95 6.41
C LYS A 195 -2.24 -27.24 7.51
N PRO A 196 -0.91 -27.09 7.33
CA PRO A 196 -0.09 -26.33 8.27
C PRO A 196 -0.54 -24.87 8.38
N SER A 197 -0.24 -24.23 9.51
CA SER A 197 -0.56 -22.83 9.73
C SER A 197 0.12 -21.95 8.68
N VAL A 198 -0.67 -21.24 7.87
CA VAL A 198 -0.14 -20.30 6.86
C VAL A 198 0.76 -19.28 7.54
N LEU A 199 2.02 -19.22 7.11
CA LEU A 199 2.99 -18.18 7.44
C LEU A 199 3.77 -17.87 6.16
N TYR A 200 3.80 -16.61 5.74
CA TYR A 200 4.51 -16.22 4.52
C TYR A 200 5.09 -14.81 4.66
N GLN A 201 6.37 -14.66 4.29
CA GLN A 201 7.17 -13.46 4.49
C GLN A 201 8.13 -13.25 3.31
N PRO A 202 7.67 -12.71 2.17
CA PRO A 202 8.46 -12.59 0.94
C PRO A 202 9.63 -11.60 1.04
N ALA A 203 9.67 -10.82 2.13
CA ALA A 203 10.74 -9.86 2.42
C ALA A 203 11.61 -10.26 3.63
N GLY A 204 11.60 -11.53 4.06
CA GLY A 204 12.28 -12.02 5.28
C GLY A 204 13.72 -11.53 5.44
N ASP A 205 14.52 -11.60 4.37
CA ASP A 205 15.95 -11.22 4.37
C ASP A 205 16.20 -9.72 4.61
N PHE A 206 15.16 -8.87 4.49
CA PHE A 206 15.27 -7.43 4.73
C PHE A 206 15.17 -7.05 6.20
N LEU A 207 14.72 -7.94 7.11
CA LEU A 207 14.49 -7.60 8.52
C LEU A 207 15.69 -6.91 9.20
N PRO A 208 16.96 -7.39 9.07
CA PRO A 208 18.11 -6.73 9.71
C PRO A 208 18.32 -5.29 9.19
N MET A 209 18.12 -5.08 7.88
CA MET A 209 18.23 -3.76 7.25
C MET A 209 17.10 -2.81 7.71
N ILE A 210 15.87 -3.33 7.82
CA ILE A 210 14.74 -2.54 8.30
C ILE A 210 14.96 -2.09 9.76
N ASP A 211 15.46 -2.96 10.63
CA ASP A 211 15.78 -2.61 12.03
C ASP A 211 16.95 -1.62 12.15
N GLU A 212 17.94 -1.68 11.25
CA GLU A 212 19.02 -0.69 11.16
C GLU A 212 18.48 0.69 10.73
N VAL A 213 17.70 0.73 9.63
CA VAL A 213 17.11 1.95 9.09
C VAL A 213 16.12 2.57 10.08
N PHE A 214 15.38 1.76 10.84
CA PHE A 214 14.51 2.24 11.92
C PHE A 214 15.28 3.04 12.97
N LYS A 215 16.40 2.49 13.48
CA LYS A 215 17.26 3.17 14.47
C LYS A 215 17.79 4.51 13.92
N GLN A 216 18.23 4.52 12.67
CA GLN A 216 18.70 5.76 12.02
C GLN A 216 17.58 6.78 11.82
N LEU A 217 16.39 6.37 11.39
CA LEU A 217 15.24 7.27 11.24
C LEU A 217 14.81 7.85 12.60
N VAL A 218 14.76 7.05 13.66
CA VAL A 218 14.46 7.52 15.02
C VAL A 218 15.44 8.62 15.44
N GLU A 219 16.75 8.39 15.36
CA GLU A 219 17.74 9.40 15.78
C GLU A 219 17.72 10.64 14.87
N LYS A 220 17.61 10.46 13.54
CA LYS A 220 17.57 11.58 12.58
C LYS A 220 16.35 12.49 12.75
N THR A 221 15.21 11.93 13.16
CA THR A 221 13.93 12.65 13.29
C THR A 221 13.62 13.15 14.70
N LYS A 222 14.34 12.67 15.72
CA LYS A 222 14.24 13.07 17.14
C LYS A 222 14.18 14.58 17.40
N SER A 223 14.88 15.40 16.60
CA SER A 223 14.86 16.86 16.72
C SER A 223 13.70 17.56 15.99
N THR A 224 12.74 16.82 15.43
CA THR A 224 11.54 17.36 14.77
C THR A 224 10.30 17.10 15.65
N PRO A 225 9.81 18.08 16.42
CA PRO A 225 8.63 17.93 17.26
C PRO A 225 7.41 17.45 16.46
N GLY A 226 6.69 16.47 17.03
CA GLY A 226 5.50 15.88 16.40
C GLY A 226 5.76 14.78 15.37
N ALA A 227 7.02 14.50 15.01
CA ALA A 227 7.38 13.38 14.16
C ALA A 227 7.39 12.08 14.98
N LYS A 228 6.84 10.99 14.42
CA LYS A 228 6.83 9.66 15.06
C LYS A 228 7.27 8.60 14.04
N VAL A 229 8.30 7.84 14.38
CA VAL A 229 8.76 6.69 13.58
C VAL A 229 8.15 5.42 14.16
N GLU A 230 7.59 4.59 13.30
CA GLU A 230 6.95 3.31 13.65
C GLU A 230 7.57 2.18 12.82
N ASN A 231 7.94 1.08 13.48
CA ASN A 231 8.39 -0.14 12.82
C ASN A 231 7.20 -1.08 12.62
N ASN A 232 6.73 -1.17 11.38
CA ASN A 232 5.71 -2.12 10.91
C ASN A 232 6.37 -3.36 10.27
N LYS A 233 7.49 -3.84 10.82
CA LYS A 233 8.23 -5.09 10.48
C LYS A 233 8.86 -5.14 9.09
N PHE A 234 8.07 -5.02 8.02
CA PHE A 234 8.56 -4.87 6.63
C PHE A 234 8.22 -3.50 6.04
N CYS A 235 7.71 -2.58 6.86
CA CYS A 235 7.46 -1.19 6.49
C CYS A 235 7.90 -0.29 7.66
N LEU A 236 8.56 0.82 7.38
CA LEU A 236 8.83 1.87 8.37
C LEU A 236 7.98 3.09 8.04
N SER A 237 7.25 3.59 9.01
CA SER A 237 6.33 4.71 8.84
C SER A 237 6.84 5.93 9.62
N VAL A 238 7.16 7.03 8.93
CA VAL A 238 7.49 8.32 9.54
C VAL A 238 6.28 9.22 9.44
N HIS A 239 5.50 9.27 10.52
CA HIS A 239 4.29 10.08 10.63
C HIS A 239 4.67 11.55 10.82
N PHE A 240 4.09 12.43 10.00
CA PHE A 240 4.30 13.88 10.08
C PHE A 240 3.00 14.67 10.31
N ARG A 241 1.91 13.97 10.64
CA ARG A 241 0.57 14.54 10.89
C ARG A 241 0.54 15.60 11.99
N CYS A 242 1.39 15.44 13.01
CA CYS A 242 1.50 16.36 14.16
C CYS A 242 2.72 17.29 14.06
N VAL A 243 3.41 17.32 12.92
CA VAL A 243 4.56 18.21 12.65
C VAL A 243 4.06 19.51 12.03
N ASP A 244 4.58 20.64 12.50
CA ASP A 244 4.37 21.96 11.88
C ASP A 244 4.71 21.90 10.38
N GLU A 245 3.80 22.38 9.53
CA GLU A 245 3.94 22.36 8.07
C GLU A 245 5.26 23.02 7.61
N LYS A 246 5.73 24.06 8.31
CA LYS A 246 7.01 24.73 8.03
C LYS A 246 8.22 23.81 8.14
N LYS A 247 8.09 22.69 8.86
CA LYS A 247 9.16 21.69 9.09
C LYS A 247 8.99 20.43 8.23
N TRP A 248 7.97 20.34 7.37
CA TRP A 248 7.75 19.16 6.51
C TRP A 248 8.90 18.95 5.53
N SER A 249 9.39 20.01 4.86
CA SER A 249 10.54 19.96 3.96
C SER A 249 11.80 19.41 4.64
N ASP A 250 12.11 19.91 5.83
CA ASP A 250 13.29 19.50 6.61
C ASP A 250 13.18 18.05 7.05
N LEU A 251 11.99 17.62 7.49
CA LEU A 251 11.73 16.23 7.84
C LEU A 251 11.86 15.30 6.62
N ALA A 252 11.32 15.71 5.47
CA ALA A 252 11.39 14.96 4.23
C ALA A 252 12.84 14.79 3.75
N LEU A 253 13.66 15.85 3.86
CA LEU A 253 15.10 15.82 3.61
C LEU A 253 15.84 14.89 4.60
N LYS A 254 15.53 14.94 5.90
CA LYS A 254 16.08 14.02 6.91
C LYS A 254 15.79 12.56 6.57
N VAL A 255 14.53 12.21 6.29
CA VAL A 255 14.11 10.84 5.93
C VAL A 255 14.82 10.39 4.65
N ARG A 256 14.81 11.21 3.60
CA ARG A 256 15.49 10.91 2.33
C ARG A 256 17.00 10.73 2.49
N SER A 257 17.63 11.46 3.41
CA SER A 257 19.08 11.32 3.67
C SER A 257 19.47 9.95 4.25
N VAL A 258 18.57 9.31 5.01
CA VAL A 258 18.74 7.93 5.48
C VAL A 258 18.50 6.95 4.33
N VAL A 259 17.33 7.02 3.69
CA VAL A 259 16.93 6.04 2.65
C VAL A 259 17.86 6.04 1.43
N LYS A 260 18.53 7.16 1.12
CA LYS A 260 19.52 7.24 0.02
C LYS A 260 20.63 6.19 0.12
N ASN A 261 20.98 5.75 1.32
CA ASN A 261 22.04 4.75 1.54
C ASN A 261 21.56 3.30 1.32
N TYR A 262 20.26 3.08 1.14
CA TYR A 262 19.63 1.77 1.03
C TYR A 262 18.90 1.66 -0.33
N PRO A 263 19.63 1.42 -1.43
CA PRO A 263 19.09 1.43 -2.79
C PRO A 263 18.11 0.28 -3.08
N THR A 264 17.90 -0.64 -2.13
CA THR A 264 16.91 -1.72 -2.16
C THR A 264 15.62 -1.36 -1.41
N LEU A 265 15.50 -0.15 -0.86
CA LEU A 265 14.29 0.36 -0.18
C LEU A 265 13.63 1.48 -1.00
N LYS A 266 12.29 1.47 -1.04
CA LYS A 266 11.46 2.49 -1.66
C LYS A 266 10.92 3.43 -0.60
N LEU A 267 11.23 4.73 -0.74
CA LEU A 267 10.49 5.79 -0.06
C LEU A 267 9.21 6.10 -0.85
N SER A 268 8.08 6.03 -0.16
CA SER A 268 6.74 6.35 -0.66
C SER A 268 6.03 7.28 0.32
N GLN A 269 4.89 7.84 -0.09
CA GLN A 269 4.16 8.82 0.70
C GLN A 269 2.67 8.46 0.74
N GLY A 270 2.14 8.33 1.95
CA GLY A 270 0.72 8.15 2.24
C GLY A 270 0.14 9.38 2.94
N ARG A 271 -1.02 9.22 3.59
CA ARG A 271 -1.80 10.32 4.19
C ARG A 271 -1.16 10.95 5.43
N LYS A 272 -0.24 11.91 5.21
CA LYS A 272 0.65 12.53 6.20
C LYS A 272 1.64 11.56 6.86
N VAL A 273 2.14 10.61 6.07
CA VAL A 273 3.14 9.61 6.48
C VAL A 273 4.10 9.33 5.32
N PHE A 274 5.40 9.20 5.62
CA PHE A 274 6.36 8.59 4.71
C PHE A 274 6.50 7.11 5.01
N GLU A 275 6.48 6.26 3.99
CA GLU A 275 6.60 4.82 4.14
C GLU A 275 7.83 4.30 3.40
N ILE A 276 8.70 3.61 4.13
CA ILE A 276 9.93 3.01 3.63
C ILE A 276 9.72 1.49 3.61
N ARG A 277 9.82 0.86 2.43
CA ARG A 277 9.51 -0.57 2.23
C ARG A 277 10.58 -1.25 1.36
N PRO A 278 10.84 -2.56 1.51
CA PRO A 278 11.63 -3.34 0.55
C PRO A 278 11.14 -3.20 -0.90
N MET A 279 12.07 -3.09 -1.86
CA MET A 279 11.77 -3.11 -3.29
C MET A 279 11.70 -4.54 -3.82
N ILE A 280 10.65 -5.24 -3.42
CA ILE A 280 10.23 -6.51 -4.00
C ILE A 280 8.98 -6.31 -4.87
N LYS A 281 8.70 -7.24 -5.79
CA LYS A 281 7.48 -7.25 -6.60
C LYS A 281 6.31 -7.79 -5.76
N TRP A 282 5.89 -7.03 -4.76
CA TRP A 282 4.84 -7.41 -3.82
C TRP A 282 3.98 -6.20 -3.42
N ASP A 283 2.68 -6.43 -3.34
CA ASP A 283 1.64 -5.43 -3.06
C ASP A 283 0.42 -6.13 -2.43
N LYS A 284 -0.64 -5.35 -2.14
CA LYS A 284 -1.88 -5.89 -1.56
C LYS A 284 -2.63 -6.84 -2.50
N GLY A 285 -2.46 -6.70 -3.82
CA GLY A 285 -2.97 -7.64 -4.82
C GLY A 285 -2.25 -8.98 -4.73
N LYS A 286 -0.91 -9.00 -4.70
CA LYS A 286 -0.14 -10.24 -4.52
C LYS A 286 -0.42 -10.93 -3.19
N ALA A 287 -0.70 -10.18 -2.13
CA ALA A 287 -1.15 -10.74 -0.86
C ALA A 287 -2.57 -11.38 -0.95
N LEU A 288 -3.49 -10.77 -1.71
CA LEU A 288 -4.82 -11.34 -1.99
C LEU A 288 -4.69 -12.65 -2.78
N GLU A 289 -3.89 -12.64 -3.85
CA GLU A 289 -3.60 -13.81 -4.70
C GLU A 289 -3.07 -14.99 -3.88
N PHE A 290 -2.01 -14.77 -3.10
CA PHE A 290 -1.44 -15.78 -2.21
C PHE A 290 -2.45 -16.34 -1.17
N LEU A 291 -3.36 -15.49 -0.68
CA LEU A 291 -4.40 -15.93 0.26
C LEU A 291 -5.46 -16.78 -0.43
N LEU A 292 -5.83 -16.48 -1.68
CA LEU A 292 -6.71 -17.34 -2.49
C LEU A 292 -6.05 -18.69 -2.80
N GLU A 293 -4.77 -18.69 -3.21
CA GLU A 293 -3.96 -19.89 -3.41
C GLU A 293 -3.91 -20.76 -2.14
N SER A 294 -3.58 -20.15 -1.00
CA SER A 294 -3.52 -20.82 0.31
C SER A 294 -4.85 -21.50 0.70
N LEU A 295 -5.98 -20.87 0.34
CA LEU A 295 -7.32 -21.39 0.53
C LEU A 295 -7.72 -22.49 -0.48
N GLY A 296 -6.98 -22.64 -1.58
CA GLY A 296 -7.23 -23.63 -2.64
C GLY A 296 -7.99 -23.09 -3.86
N PHE A 297 -8.02 -21.76 -4.04
CA PHE A 297 -8.78 -21.08 -5.11
C PHE A 297 -7.93 -20.50 -6.24
N GLU A 298 -6.65 -20.88 -6.33
CA GLU A 298 -5.68 -20.40 -7.34
C GLU A 298 -6.30 -20.30 -8.75
N ASN A 299 -6.82 -21.43 -9.24
CA ASN A 299 -7.43 -21.61 -10.58
C ASN A 299 -8.94 -21.92 -10.52
N SER A 300 -9.63 -21.57 -9.43
CA SER A 300 -11.06 -21.87 -9.28
C SER A 300 -11.95 -20.77 -9.86
N ASN A 301 -13.02 -21.14 -10.56
CA ASN A 301 -14.11 -20.23 -10.95
C ASN A 301 -15.24 -20.16 -9.89
N ASP A 302 -15.17 -21.02 -8.87
CA ASP A 302 -16.17 -21.17 -7.82
C ASP A 302 -15.85 -20.27 -6.62
N VAL A 303 -15.06 -19.22 -6.81
CA VAL A 303 -14.69 -18.24 -5.78
C VAL A 303 -15.22 -16.85 -6.13
N PHE A 304 -15.60 -16.10 -5.10
CA PHE A 304 -16.12 -14.74 -5.23
C PHE A 304 -15.46 -13.83 -4.19
N PRO A 305 -14.23 -13.36 -4.45
CA PRO A 305 -13.50 -12.50 -3.53
C PRO A 305 -14.11 -11.08 -3.46
N ILE A 306 -14.31 -10.57 -2.25
CA ILE A 306 -14.78 -9.21 -2.02
C ILE A 306 -13.71 -8.47 -1.22
N TYR A 307 -13.10 -7.44 -1.81
CA TYR A 307 -12.14 -6.57 -1.12
C TYR A 307 -12.80 -5.25 -0.73
N ILE A 308 -12.63 -4.82 0.52
CA ILE A 308 -13.07 -3.50 0.99
C ILE A 308 -11.85 -2.71 1.44
N GLY A 309 -11.64 -1.53 0.86
CA GLY A 309 -10.46 -0.69 1.09
C GLY A 309 -10.74 0.79 0.85
N ASP A 310 -9.90 1.69 1.38
CA ASP A 310 -10.13 3.14 1.34
C ASP A 310 -9.00 3.94 0.67
N ASP A 311 -7.79 3.39 0.58
CA ASP A 311 -6.58 4.12 0.20
C ASP A 311 -5.87 3.55 -1.03
N ARG A 312 -4.92 4.32 -1.57
CA ARG A 312 -4.25 4.03 -2.84
C ARG A 312 -3.63 2.63 -2.94
N THR A 313 -3.22 2.01 -1.83
CA THR A 313 -2.67 0.65 -1.84
C THR A 313 -3.72 -0.43 -2.05
N ASP A 314 -5.00 -0.12 -1.86
CA ASP A 314 -6.11 -1.05 -2.09
C ASP A 314 -6.43 -1.19 -3.59
N GLU A 315 -6.04 -0.20 -4.40
CA GLU A 315 -6.12 -0.27 -5.86
C GLU A 315 -5.35 -1.45 -6.46
N ASP A 316 -4.22 -1.85 -5.85
CA ASP A 316 -3.46 -3.03 -6.27
C ASP A 316 -4.32 -4.31 -6.15
N ALA A 317 -5.17 -4.39 -5.13
CA ALA A 317 -6.12 -5.48 -4.93
C ALA A 317 -7.37 -5.34 -5.81
N PHE A 318 -7.95 -4.14 -5.93
CA PHE A 318 -9.11 -3.90 -6.79
C PHE A 318 -8.80 -4.20 -8.27
N LYS A 319 -7.63 -3.78 -8.73
CA LYS A 319 -7.15 -4.05 -10.08
C LYS A 319 -7.01 -5.56 -10.33
N LEU A 320 -6.40 -6.31 -9.40
CA LEU A 320 -6.30 -7.76 -9.53
C LEU A 320 -7.69 -8.43 -9.65
N LEU A 321 -8.67 -8.00 -8.87
CA LEU A 321 -10.03 -8.57 -8.96
C LEU A 321 -10.72 -8.24 -10.29
N GLN A 322 -10.50 -7.03 -10.81
CA GLN A 322 -10.97 -6.62 -12.13
C GLN A 322 -10.31 -7.47 -13.24
N GLU A 323 -8.98 -7.65 -13.20
CA GLU A 323 -8.21 -8.45 -14.16
C GLU A 323 -8.57 -9.94 -14.12
N ARG A 324 -8.88 -10.49 -12.95
CA ARG A 324 -9.37 -11.87 -12.79
C ARG A 324 -10.81 -12.07 -13.27
N GLY A 325 -11.61 -11.01 -13.41
CA GLY A 325 -13.05 -11.09 -13.71
C GLY A 325 -13.88 -11.83 -12.64
N GLN A 326 -13.34 -11.98 -11.44
CA GLN A 326 -13.91 -12.77 -10.34
C GLN A 326 -14.01 -11.92 -9.07
N GLY A 327 -15.21 -11.77 -8.53
CA GLY A 327 -15.44 -10.91 -7.38
C GLY A 327 -15.31 -9.43 -7.71
N PHE A 328 -15.05 -8.57 -6.72
CA PHE A 328 -14.90 -7.13 -6.93
C PHE A 328 -14.24 -6.39 -5.75
N GLY A 329 -13.78 -5.17 -6.04
CA GLY A 329 -13.41 -4.17 -5.04
C GLY A 329 -14.58 -3.27 -4.63
N ILE A 330 -14.60 -2.87 -3.36
CA ILE A 330 -15.43 -1.79 -2.80
C ILE A 330 -14.52 -0.70 -2.23
N LEU A 331 -14.63 0.52 -2.77
CA LEU A 331 -13.92 1.68 -2.25
C LEU A 331 -14.71 2.34 -1.10
N VAL A 332 -14.04 2.59 0.03
CA VAL A 332 -14.55 3.42 1.13
C VAL A 332 -14.10 4.87 0.91
N SER A 333 -15.02 5.76 0.55
CA SER A 333 -14.73 7.18 0.31
C SER A 333 -15.99 8.04 0.31
N LYS A 334 -15.93 9.20 1.00
CA LYS A 334 -16.96 10.26 0.92
C LYS A 334 -16.87 11.15 -0.32
N PHE A 335 -15.81 10.98 -1.11
CA PHE A 335 -15.49 11.81 -2.25
C PHE A 335 -15.12 10.93 -3.46
N PRO A 336 -15.44 11.35 -4.69
CA PRO A 336 -14.94 10.70 -5.89
C PRO A 336 -13.42 10.51 -5.86
N LYS A 337 -12.97 9.34 -6.31
CA LYS A 337 -11.57 9.00 -6.55
C LYS A 337 -11.49 8.18 -7.84
N ASP A 338 -10.39 8.29 -8.57
CA ASP A 338 -10.05 7.31 -9.60
C ASP A 338 -9.80 5.96 -8.91
N THR A 339 -10.54 4.94 -9.32
CA THR A 339 -10.54 3.62 -8.66
C THR A 339 -10.92 2.50 -9.62
N ASN A 340 -10.36 1.31 -9.38
CA ASN A 340 -10.73 0.07 -10.04
C ASN A 340 -11.86 -0.69 -9.29
N ALA A 341 -12.27 -0.20 -8.11
CA ALA A 341 -13.40 -0.75 -7.37
C ALA A 341 -14.70 -0.67 -8.18
N SER A 342 -15.51 -1.73 -8.14
CA SER A 342 -16.79 -1.78 -8.85
C SER A 342 -17.93 -1.09 -8.09
N TYR A 343 -17.77 -0.93 -6.78
CA TYR A 343 -18.76 -0.33 -5.89
C TYR A 343 -18.10 0.63 -4.90
N SER A 344 -18.91 1.45 -4.23
CA SER A 344 -18.47 2.35 -3.17
C SER A 344 -19.25 2.19 -1.87
N LEU A 345 -18.66 2.69 -0.79
CA LEU A 345 -19.26 2.94 0.53
C LEU A 345 -18.71 4.27 1.04
N GLN A 346 -19.46 5.01 1.85
CA GLN A 346 -19.05 6.36 2.28
C GLN A 346 -17.97 6.34 3.38
N ASP A 347 -18.10 5.45 4.38
CA ASP A 347 -17.23 5.43 5.56
C ASP A 347 -17.25 4.08 6.35
N PRO A 348 -16.41 3.91 7.40
CA PRO A 348 -16.40 2.69 8.22
C PRO A 348 -17.75 2.27 8.85
N PRO A 349 -18.65 3.19 9.27
CA PRO A 349 -20.04 2.84 9.57
C PRO A 349 -20.77 2.08 8.45
N GLU A 350 -20.68 2.52 7.19
CA GLU A 350 -21.27 1.80 6.06
C GLU A 350 -20.58 0.47 5.78
N ALA A 351 -19.25 0.41 5.86
CA ALA A 351 -18.50 -0.86 5.81
C ALA A 351 -18.96 -1.85 6.91
N SER A 352 -19.24 -1.36 8.12
CA SER A 352 -19.81 -2.17 9.20
C SER A 352 -21.22 -2.69 8.86
N THR A 353 -22.02 -1.90 8.15
CA THR A 353 -23.39 -2.25 7.77
C THR A 353 -23.37 -3.28 6.65
N TYR A 354 -22.61 -3.05 5.58
CA TYR A 354 -22.43 -4.00 4.49
C TYR A 354 -21.96 -5.37 4.99
N THR A 355 -20.90 -5.38 5.80
CA THR A 355 -20.36 -6.61 6.41
C THR A 355 -21.39 -7.33 7.31
N TYR A 356 -22.28 -6.58 7.95
CA TYR A 356 -23.37 -7.14 8.78
C TYR A 356 -24.50 -7.74 7.94
N ILE A 357 -24.88 -7.11 6.82
CA ILE A 357 -25.89 -7.64 5.90
C ILE A 357 -25.33 -8.91 5.22
N GLN A 358 -24.08 -8.88 4.73
CA GLN A 358 -23.37 -10.04 4.18
C GLN A 358 -23.35 -11.24 5.15
N THR A 359 -23.12 -10.96 6.44
CA THR A 359 -23.20 -11.96 7.51
C THR A 359 -24.63 -12.50 7.67
N SER A 360 -25.62 -11.62 7.76
CA SER A 360 -27.03 -11.98 8.01
C SER A 360 -27.61 -12.81 6.86
N TYR A 361 -27.28 -12.46 5.62
CA TYR A 361 -27.60 -13.21 4.41
C TYR A 361 -27.12 -14.67 4.51
N ALA A 362 -25.87 -14.88 4.93
CA ALA A 362 -25.29 -16.21 5.10
C ALA A 362 -26.04 -17.05 6.14
N TYR A 363 -26.43 -16.45 7.27
CA TYR A 363 -27.24 -17.15 8.28
C TYR A 363 -28.60 -17.57 7.74
N MET A 364 -29.32 -16.67 7.05
CA MET A 364 -30.63 -16.97 6.46
C MET A 364 -30.53 -18.08 5.41
N HIS A 365 -29.61 -17.97 4.45
CA HIS A 365 -29.52 -18.95 3.36
C HIS A 365 -29.07 -20.33 3.82
N VAL A 366 -28.18 -20.40 4.82
CA VAL A 366 -27.85 -21.67 5.47
C VAL A 366 -29.09 -22.26 6.14
N HIS A 367 -29.86 -21.47 6.91
CA HIS A 367 -31.06 -21.99 7.61
C HIS A 367 -32.20 -22.39 6.65
N THR A 368 -32.43 -21.63 5.58
CA THR A 368 -33.41 -21.98 4.54
C THR A 368 -33.06 -23.32 3.87
N VAL A 369 -31.79 -23.53 3.50
CA VAL A 369 -31.33 -24.82 2.92
C VAL A 369 -31.46 -25.98 3.91
N TYR A 370 -31.27 -25.77 5.21
CA TYR A 370 -31.52 -26.80 6.22
C TYR A 370 -33.01 -27.12 6.39
N LEU A 371 -33.90 -26.13 6.32
CA LEU A 371 -35.35 -26.36 6.45
C LEU A 371 -35.92 -27.17 5.28
N TYR A 372 -35.52 -26.87 4.04
CA TYR A 372 -35.95 -27.68 2.89
C TYR A 372 -35.41 -29.12 2.94
N LYS A 373 -34.15 -29.33 3.36
CA LYS A 373 -33.56 -30.68 3.50
C LYS A 373 -34.23 -31.60 4.53
N TYR A 374 -35.05 -31.07 5.43
CA TYR A 374 -35.82 -31.88 6.38
C TYR A 374 -37.29 -32.09 5.97
N ASN A 375 -37.84 -31.24 5.08
CA ASN A 375 -39.18 -31.45 4.55
C ASN A 375 -39.21 -32.54 3.46
N ASP A 376 -38.10 -32.77 2.74
CA ASP A 376 -37.96 -33.88 1.78
C ASP A 376 -37.77 -35.27 2.44
N ILE A 377 -37.94 -35.37 3.77
CA ILE A 377 -37.88 -36.62 4.55
C ILE A 377 -39.27 -37.00 5.12
N ILE A 378 -40.31 -36.18 4.87
CA ILE A 378 -41.70 -36.46 5.31
C ILE A 378 -42.70 -36.22 4.16
N VAL A 379 -42.65 -37.11 3.16
CA VAL A 379 -43.80 -37.53 2.33
C VAL A 379 -43.67 -39.01 2.02
#